data_AF-A0A1G6EAR8-F1
#
_entry.id   AF-A0A1G6EAR8-F1
#
_cell.length_a   1.000
_cell.length_b   1.000
_cell.length_c   1.000
_cell.angle_alpha   90.00
_cell.angle_beta   90.00
_cell.angle_gamma   90.00
#
_symmetry.space_group_name_H-M   'P 1'
#
loop_
_entity.id
_entity.type
_entity.pdbx_description
1 polymer ?
#
loop_
_entity_poly.entity_id
_entity_poly.type
_entity_poly.pdbx_seq_one_letter_code
_entity_poly.pdbx_strand_id
1 'polypeptide(L)' 'MSLVFSKKNVKIARKNASSEYLLKNGFISENDAEMDKRAAAAVEAAIKKLEVRKKPIARFDVLNNKAYLEYPGEE' A
#
# COMPACT_ATOMS: atom_id res chain seq x y z
N MET A 1 -24.76 -15.64 35.90
CA MET A 1 -24.27 -15.77 34.51
C MET A 1 -24.05 -14.36 33.96
N SER A 2 -22.86 -13.78 34.14
CA SER A 2 -22.58 -12.39 33.72
C SER A 2 -22.06 -12.38 32.28
N LEU A 3 -22.83 -11.82 31.37
CA LEU A 3 -22.43 -11.60 29.98
C LEU A 3 -21.43 -10.43 29.94
N VAL A 4 -20.16 -10.70 29.66
CA VAL A 4 -19.14 -9.66 29.48
C VAL A 4 -19.17 -9.19 28.03
N PHE A 5 -19.87 -8.09 27.75
CA PHE A 5 -19.75 -7.41 26.47
C PHE A 5 -18.42 -6.66 26.40
N SER A 6 -17.43 -7.25 25.73
CA SER A 6 -16.14 -6.60 25.44
C SER A 6 -16.36 -5.45 24.45
N LYS A 7 -16.27 -4.21 24.91
CA LYS A 7 -16.25 -3.02 24.05
C LYS A 7 -14.86 -2.90 23.40
N LYS A 8 -14.76 -3.22 22.11
CA LYS A 8 -13.54 -2.97 21.33
C LYS A 8 -13.41 -1.47 21.03
N ASN A 9 -12.30 -0.86 21.42
CA ASN A 9 -11.96 0.51 21.02
C ASN A 9 -11.38 0.50 19.61
N VAL A 10 -12.02 1.23 18.68
CA VAL A 10 -11.57 1.36 17.29
C VAL A 10 -11.11 2.80 17.07
N LYS A 11 -9.90 2.98 16.51
CA LYS A 11 -9.38 4.29 16.11
C LYS A 11 -9.66 4.51 14.63
N ILE A 12 -10.29 5.63 14.28
CA ILE A 12 -10.62 5.98 12.90
C ILE A 12 -9.66 7.08 12.43
N ALA A 13 -8.89 6.80 11.38
CA ALA A 13 -8.02 7.78 10.75
C ALA A 13 -8.73 8.50 9.58
N ARG A 14 -8.24 9.70 9.24
CA ARG A 14 -8.69 10.41 8.03
C ARG A 14 -8.21 9.68 6.78
N LYS A 15 -9.00 9.78 5.71
CA LYS A 15 -8.62 9.27 4.38
C LYS A 15 -7.31 9.94 3.92
N ASN A 16 -6.41 9.15 3.32
CA ASN A 16 -5.10 9.58 2.81
C ASN A 16 -4.15 10.15 3.88
N ALA A 17 -4.31 9.79 5.15
CA ALA A 17 -3.30 10.10 6.16
C ALA A 17 -1.98 9.39 5.84
N SER A 18 -0.85 10.08 5.99
CA SER A 18 0.47 9.48 5.81
C SER A 18 0.77 8.49 6.93
N SER A 19 1.54 7.44 6.63
CA SER A 19 2.00 6.47 7.63
C SER A 19 2.80 7.15 8.76
N GLU A 20 3.61 8.16 8.45
CA GLU A 20 4.30 8.99 9.45
C GLU A 20 3.33 9.73 10.39
N TYR A 21 2.25 10.30 9.85
CA TYR A 21 1.23 10.97 10.65
C TYR A 21 0.52 9.97 11.55
N LEU A 22 0.17 8.80 11.02
CA LEU A 22 -0.49 7.74 11.78
C LEU A 22 0.39 7.20 12.89
N LEU A 23 1.69 7.04 12.64
CA LEU A 23 2.67 6.60 13.63
C LEU A 23 2.82 7.64 14.74
N LYS A 24 3.01 8.92 14.38
CA LYS A 24 3.18 10.03 15.34
C LYS A 24 1.98 10.19 16.28
N ASN A 25 0.77 9.93 15.78
CA ASN A 25 -0.46 10.03 16.56
C ASN A 25 -0.84 8.69 17.23
N GLY A 26 0.01 7.66 17.15
CA GLY A 26 -0.22 6.36 17.77
C GLY A 26 -1.44 5.61 17.22
N PHE A 27 -1.80 5.86 15.96
CA PHE A 27 -2.80 5.08 15.23
C PHE A 27 -2.22 3.76 14.72
N ILE A 28 -0.95 3.76 14.32
CA ILE A 28 -0.21 2.56 13.90
C ILE A 28 1.09 2.45 14.71
N SER A 29 1.66 1.26 14.76
CA SER A 29 2.95 0.98 15.40
C SER A 29 4.13 1.17 14.45
N GLU A 30 5.35 1.20 14.99
CA GLU A 30 6.57 1.28 14.19
C GLU A 30 6.70 0.07 13.25
N ASN A 31 6.26 -1.11 13.68
CA ASN A 31 6.26 -2.32 12.87
C ASN A 31 5.28 -2.21 11.69
N ASP A 32 4.11 -1.59 11.89
CA ASP A 32 3.16 -1.34 10.80
C ASP A 32 3.77 -0.40 9.75
N ALA A 33 4.43 0.67 10.20
CA ALA A 33 5.12 1.60 9.30
C ALA A 33 6.29 0.94 8.56
N GLU A 34 6.99 0.00 9.20
CA GLU A 34 8.07 -0.78 8.58
C GLU A 34 7.53 -1.79 7.56
N MET A 35 6.40 -2.43 7.85
CA MET A 35 5.70 -3.32 6.94
C MET A 35 5.30 -2.60 5.63
N ASP A 36 4.77 -1.38 5.73
CA ASP A 36 4.44 -0.56 4.56
C ASP A 36 5.67 -0.29 3.68
N LYS A 37 6.83 0.00 4.30
CA LYS A 37 8.09 0.20 3.58
C LYS A 37 8.55 -1.06 2.86
N ARG A 38 8.46 -2.23 3.52
CA ARG A 38 8.80 -3.53 2.91
C ARG A 38 7.89 -3.85 1.74
N ALA A 39 6.60 -3.56 1.86
CA ALA A 39 5.63 -3.76 0.79
C ALA A 39 5.96 -2.91 -0.45
N ALA A 40 6.25 -1.62 -0.26
CA ALA A 40 6.66 -0.73 -1.35
C ALA A 40 7.93 -1.23 -2.05
N ALA A 41 8.97 -1.57 -1.29
CA ALA A 41 10.22 -2.08 -1.84
C ALA A 41 10.03 -3.40 -2.62
N ALA A 42 9.15 -4.29 -2.16
CA ALA A 42 8.84 -5.53 -2.87
C ALA A 42 8.17 -5.27 -4.23
N VAL A 43 7.27 -4.28 -4.30
CA VAL A 43 6.61 -3.86 -5.56
C VAL A 43 7.63 -3.27 -6.52
N GLU A 44 8.48 -2.36 -6.07
CA GLU A 44 9.55 -1.77 -6.89
C GLU A 44 10.50 -2.84 -7.43
N ALA A 45 10.90 -3.81 -6.59
CA ALA A 45 11.73 -4.92 -7.01
C ALA A 45 11.03 -5.83 -8.04
N ALA A 46 9.71 -6.02 -7.93
CA ALA A 46 8.94 -6.78 -8.91
C ALA A 46 8.88 -6.03 -10.24
N ILE A 47 8.63 -4.72 -10.23
CA ILE A 47 8.64 -3.87 -11.44
C ILE A 47 10.01 -3.93 -12.12
N LYS A 48 11.09 -3.72 -11.37
CA LYS A 48 12.46 -3.81 -11.90
C LYS A 48 12.77 -5.17 -12.52
N LYS A 49 12.28 -6.27 -11.92
CA LYS A 49 12.42 -7.62 -12.50
C LYS A 49 11.62 -7.78 -13.79
N LEU A 50 10.45 -7.15 -13.91
CA LEU A 50 9.64 -7.16 -15.13
C LEU A 50 10.30 -6.36 -16.25
N GLU A 51 10.88 -5.20 -15.94
CA GLU A 51 11.66 -4.38 -16.89
C GLU A 51 12.84 -5.16 -17.47
N VAL A 52 13.65 -5.80 -16.61
CA VAL A 52 14.77 -6.65 -17.03
C VAL A 52 14.30 -7.81 -17.91
N ARG A 53 13.13 -8.37 -17.61
CA ARG A 53 12.55 -9.49 -18.36
C ARG A 53 11.73 -9.05 -19.58
N LYS A 54 11.68 -7.75 -19.88
CA LYS A 54 10.87 -7.14 -20.96
C LYS A 54 9.40 -7.61 -20.95
N LYS A 55 8.83 -7.78 -19.75
CA LYS A 55 7.43 -8.19 -19.59
C LYS A 55 6.52 -6.97 -19.52
N PRO A 56 5.28 -7.04 -20.03
CA PRO A 56 4.33 -5.96 -19.88
C PRO A 56 3.99 -5.72 -18.40
N ILE A 57 3.85 -4.45 -18.03
CA ILE A 57 3.51 -3.98 -16.69
C ILE A 57 2.09 -3.42 -16.74
N ALA A 58 1.20 -3.98 -15.92
CA ALA A 58 -0.13 -3.41 -15.77
C ALA A 58 -0.06 -2.13 -14.92
N ARG A 59 -0.51 -1.02 -15.50
CA ARG A 59 -0.64 0.29 -14.84
C ARG A 59 -2.11 0.67 -14.72
N PHE A 60 -2.39 1.58 -13.81
CA PHE A 60 -3.72 2.13 -13.61
C PHE A 60 -3.64 3.66 -13.64
N ASP A 61 -4.37 4.27 -14.56
CA ASP A 61 -4.55 5.71 -14.62
C ASP A 61 -5.71 6.12 -13.71
N VAL A 62 -5.37 6.83 -12.64
CA VAL A 62 -6.33 7.33 -11.65
C VAL A 62 -7.22 8.44 -12.20
N LEU A 63 -6.75 9.22 -13.18
CA LEU A 63 -7.51 10.33 -13.76
C LEU A 63 -8.62 9.83 -14.67
N ASN A 64 -8.28 8.87 -15.53
CA ASN A 64 -9.23 8.30 -16.49
C ASN A 64 -9.94 7.05 -15.96
N ASN A 65 -9.59 6.56 -14.76
CA ASN A 65 -10.05 5.31 -14.17
C ASN A 65 -9.92 4.10 -15.12
N LYS A 66 -8.80 4.02 -15.84
CA LYS A 66 -8.54 2.97 -16.83
C LYS A 66 -7.28 2.20 -16.50
N ALA A 67 -7.34 0.88 -16.61
CA ALA A 67 -6.17 0.02 -16.60
C ALA A 67 -5.58 -0.10 -18.01
N TYR A 68 -4.26 -0.10 -18.12
CA TYR A 68 -3.54 -0.28 -19.38
C TYR A 68 -2.27 -1.11 -19.16
N LEU A 69 -1.78 -1.74 -20.22
CA LEU A 69 -0.52 -2.49 -20.21
C LEU A 69 0.57 -1.62 -20.82
N GLU A 70 1.62 -1.41 -20.05
CA GLU A 70 2.84 -0.72 -20.47
C GLU A 70 3.86 -1.78 -20.92
N TYR A 71 4.29 -1.72 -22.18
CA TYR A 71 5.28 -2.64 -22.73
C TYR A 71 6.67 -1.99 -22.67
N PRO A 72 7.66 -2.62 -22.04
CA PRO A 72 9.04 -2.13 -22.07
C PRO A 72 9.66 -2.42 -23.45
N GLY A 73 9.51 -1.47 -24.39
CA GLY A 73 10.21 -1.48 -25.68
C GLY A 73 9.37 -1.16 -26.93
N GLU A 74 8.66 -0.03 -26.96
CA GLU A 74 8.23 0.57 -28.23
C GLU A 74 9.33 1.50 -28.76
N GLU A 75 10.43 0.92 -29.25
CA GLU A 75 11.38 1.52 -30.21
C GLU A 75 11.90 0.44 -31.17
#